data_AF-A0A6L8EKT6-F1
#
_entry.id   AF-A0A6L8EKT6-F1
#
_cell.length_a   1.000
_cell.length_b   1.000
_cell.length_c   1.000
_cell.angle_alpha   90.00
_cell.angle_beta   90.00
_cell.angle_gamma   90.00
#
_symmetry.space_group_name_H-M   'P 1'
#
loop_
_entity.id
_entity.type
_entity.pdbx_description
1 polymer ?
#
loop_
_entity_poly.entity_id
_entity_poly.type
_entity_poly.pdbx_seq_one_letter_code
_entity_poly.pdbx_strand_id
1 'polypeptide(L)'
;MTNKDKPVSRLTSMLNRLKFTAPHPGRIQAAPLMRWRSRGDASCLEPIRHSREIRLEDLLCIERQKAALQSNTEQFINDYPANNVLLWGPRGTGKSSLVKAVFSEYRGQGLRLVEVTRDNLTDLHDICDELSRFTGKFIIFCDDLSFDVNDPSYKTLKVLLDGSVSDIPDNILIYATSNRRHLLPEYRSENLEARNIDGEIHHGESVEEKLSLSERFGIWLSFHPFNQEQYLQIAFHWLDRAGVTIGDSDQVRQAALQWALEKGTRSGRSAAQFARDWAGKALLSEQ
;
A
#
# COMPACT_ATOMS: atom_id res chain seq x y z
N MET A 1 28.26 8.57 47.20
CA MET A 1 28.14 8.02 45.83
C MET A 1 27.95 9.20 44.89
N THR A 2 28.99 9.48 44.12
CA THR A 2 29.33 10.79 43.55
C THR A 2 28.66 11.00 42.19
N ASN A 3 28.21 12.25 41.99
CA ASN A 3 27.51 12.84 40.86
C ASN A 3 28.34 12.88 39.54
N LYS A 4 28.95 11.76 39.13
CA LYS A 4 29.82 11.67 37.93
C LYS A 4 29.16 11.01 36.70
N ASP A 5 27.99 10.38 36.86
CA ASP A 5 27.33 9.62 35.77
C ASP A 5 26.30 10.43 34.94
N LYS A 6 25.85 11.60 35.42
CA LYS A 6 24.93 12.49 34.69
C LYS A 6 25.53 13.18 33.44
N PRO A 7 26.79 13.66 33.44
CA PRO A 7 27.34 14.31 32.25
C PRO A 7 27.64 13.30 31.13
N VAL A 8 28.03 12.07 31.47
CA VAL A 8 28.29 11.02 30.49
C VAL A 8 26.99 10.59 29.79
N SER A 9 25.90 10.38 30.52
CA SER A 9 24.62 10.01 29.90
C SER A 9 24.03 11.11 29.01
N ARG A 10 24.22 12.39 29.37
CA ARG A 10 23.88 13.55 28.51
C ARG A 10 24.77 13.66 27.28
N LEU A 11 26.08 13.38 27.40
CA LEU A 11 26.96 13.36 26.24
C LEU A 11 26.61 12.20 25.31
N THR A 12 26.27 11.02 25.83
CA THR A 12 25.86 9.88 25.00
C THR A 12 24.54 10.14 24.30
N SER A 13 23.57 10.83 24.95
CA SER A 13 22.33 11.22 24.30
C SER A 13 22.53 12.34 23.26
N MET A 14 23.42 13.31 23.50
CA MET A 14 23.81 14.32 22.51
C MET A 14 24.63 13.74 21.36
N LEU A 15 25.50 12.76 21.62
CA LEU A 15 26.26 12.05 20.59
C LEU A 15 25.37 11.11 19.76
N ASN A 16 24.34 10.51 20.36
CA ASN A 16 23.30 9.79 19.62
C ASN A 16 22.45 10.75 18.77
N ARG A 17 22.19 11.98 19.24
CA ARG A 17 21.57 13.06 18.44
C ARG A 17 22.48 13.55 17.29
N LEU A 18 23.80 13.59 17.50
CA LEU A 18 24.78 14.03 16.49
C LEU A 18 25.14 12.95 15.45
N LYS A 19 24.95 11.66 15.76
CA LYS A 19 25.18 10.56 14.81
C LYS A 19 24.05 10.38 13.79
N PHE A 20 22.93 11.07 13.96
CA PHE A 20 21.82 11.05 13.02
C PHE A 20 21.53 12.47 12.55
N THR A 21 22.36 12.94 11.63
CA THR A 21 21.97 14.05 10.77
C THR A 21 20.67 13.65 10.08
N ALA A 22 19.59 14.41 10.31
CA ALA A 22 18.40 14.36 9.46
C ALA A 22 18.86 14.28 7.99
N PRO A 23 18.22 13.46 7.15
CA PRO A 23 18.60 13.38 5.74
C PRO A 23 18.66 14.80 5.19
N HIS A 24 19.83 15.18 4.68
CA HIS A 24 20.02 16.51 4.12
C HIS A 24 18.93 16.75 3.06
N PRO A 25 18.35 17.96 2.94
CA PRO A 25 17.23 18.21 2.01
C PRO A 25 17.49 17.72 0.58
N GLY A 26 18.75 17.79 0.10
CA GLY A 26 19.15 17.27 -1.20
C GLY A 26 19.09 15.74 -1.36
N ARG A 27 19.09 14.97 -0.25
CA ARG A 27 18.98 13.51 -0.25
C ARG A 27 17.54 13.02 -0.44
N ILE A 28 16.57 13.82 0.00
CA ILE A 28 15.12 13.58 -0.19
C ILE A 28 14.76 13.81 -1.66
N GLN A 29 15.30 14.86 -2.27
CA GLN A 29 15.07 15.19 -3.69
C GLN A 29 15.67 14.14 -4.66
N ALA A 30 16.63 13.33 -4.24
CA ALA A 30 17.29 12.36 -5.11
C ALA A 30 16.65 10.95 -5.12
N ALA A 31 15.87 10.59 -4.10
CA ALA A 31 15.38 9.22 -3.94
C ALA A 31 13.94 9.06 -4.49
N PRO A 32 13.71 8.26 -5.55
CA PRO A 32 12.37 8.09 -6.10
C PRO A 32 11.42 7.30 -5.18
N LEU A 33 11.97 6.45 -4.30
CA LEU A 33 11.22 5.64 -3.34
C LEU A 33 11.72 5.90 -1.92
N MET A 34 10.82 6.28 -1.03
CA MET A 34 11.11 6.66 0.35
C MET A 34 10.12 6.00 1.32
N ARG A 35 10.45 5.99 2.60
CA ARG A 35 9.52 5.69 3.69
C ARG A 35 9.60 6.76 4.76
N TRP A 36 8.47 7.06 5.40
CA TRP A 36 8.48 7.81 6.64
C TRP A 36 8.87 6.90 7.81
N ARG A 37 9.79 7.35 8.66
CA ARG A 37 10.08 6.69 9.93
C ARG A 37 10.01 7.68 11.07
N SER A 38 9.20 7.34 12.07
CA SER A 38 9.27 7.92 13.41
C SER A 38 10.19 7.08 14.31
N ARG A 39 11.14 7.71 14.99
CA ARG A 39 12.03 7.08 15.99
C ARG A 39 12.18 7.99 17.21
N GLY A 40 11.32 7.80 18.21
CA GLY A 40 11.33 8.62 19.42
C GLY A 40 10.88 10.05 19.10
N ASP A 41 11.71 11.03 19.45
CA ASP A 41 11.38 12.47 19.23
C ASP A 41 11.70 12.96 17.80
N ALA A 42 12.14 12.09 16.89
CA ALA A 42 12.54 12.48 15.54
C ALA A 42 11.85 11.61 14.48
N SER A 43 11.26 12.28 13.48
CA SER A 43 10.72 11.66 12.28
C SER A 43 11.49 12.13 11.03
N CYS A 44 11.66 11.26 10.04
CA CYS A 44 12.31 11.64 8.79
C CYS A 44 11.96 10.74 7.60
N LEU A 45 12.19 11.24 6.39
CA LEU A 45 12.13 10.50 5.13
C LEU A 45 13.40 9.69 4.87
N GLU A 46 13.30 8.36 4.89
CA GLU A 46 14.41 7.45 4.59
C GLU A 46 14.29 6.86 3.16
N PRO A 47 15.33 6.94 2.30
CA PRO A 47 15.34 6.27 1.00
C PRO A 47 15.25 4.74 1.11
N ILE A 48 14.44 4.11 0.26
CA ILE A 48 14.38 2.66 0.12
C ILE A 48 15.32 2.22 -1.02
N ARG A 49 16.39 1.48 -0.66
CA ARG A 49 17.41 1.04 -1.63
C ARG A 49 17.07 -0.25 -2.38
N HIS A 50 16.30 -1.12 -1.76
CA HIS A 50 15.93 -2.41 -2.32
C HIS A 50 14.42 -2.52 -2.39
N SER A 51 13.89 -2.49 -3.61
CA SER A 51 12.51 -2.82 -3.91
C SER A 51 12.51 -3.90 -4.98
N ARG A 52 11.64 -4.90 -4.83
CA ARG A 52 11.41 -5.87 -5.89
C ARG A 52 10.67 -5.17 -7.01
N GLU A 53 11.27 -5.11 -8.17
CA GLU A 53 10.62 -4.55 -9.36
C GLU A 53 9.51 -5.50 -9.81
N ILE A 54 8.30 -4.96 -9.96
CA ILE A 54 7.13 -5.66 -10.48
C ILE A 54 6.65 -4.80 -11.64
N ARG A 55 6.48 -5.41 -12.81
CA ARG A 55 6.00 -4.71 -13.99
C ARG A 55 4.48 -4.79 -14.06
N LEU A 56 3.85 -3.86 -14.77
CA LEU A 56 2.40 -3.89 -14.98
C LEU A 56 1.94 -5.13 -15.76
N GLU A 57 2.77 -5.61 -16.68
CA GLU A 57 2.57 -6.87 -17.42
C GLU A 57 2.55 -8.10 -16.50
N ASP A 58 3.22 -8.05 -15.34
CA ASP A 58 3.26 -9.16 -14.38
C ASP A 58 1.97 -9.31 -13.54
N LEU A 59 1.05 -8.35 -13.64
CA LEU A 59 -0.16 -8.31 -12.82
C LEU A 59 -1.40 -8.73 -13.61
N LEU A 60 -1.64 -10.03 -13.74
CA LEU A 60 -2.76 -10.49 -14.56
C LEU A 60 -4.13 -10.33 -13.90
N CYS A 61 -5.17 -10.41 -14.72
CA CYS A 61 -6.59 -10.47 -14.31
C CYS A 61 -7.11 -9.21 -13.59
N ILE A 62 -6.39 -8.08 -13.68
CA ILE A 62 -6.75 -6.80 -13.05
C ILE A 62 -6.67 -5.62 -14.02
N GLU A 63 -6.93 -5.85 -15.31
CA GLU A 63 -6.72 -4.84 -16.38
C GLU A 63 -7.52 -3.55 -16.16
N ARG A 64 -8.75 -3.64 -15.67
CA ARG A 64 -9.57 -2.46 -15.35
C ARG A 64 -8.91 -1.60 -14.26
N GLN A 65 -8.40 -2.25 -13.23
CA GLN A 65 -7.74 -1.58 -12.10
C GLN A 65 -6.42 -0.94 -12.55
N LYS A 66 -5.66 -1.60 -13.43
CA LYS A 66 -4.46 -1.02 -14.05
C LYS A 66 -4.79 0.25 -14.82
N ALA A 67 -5.73 0.17 -15.77
CA ALA A 67 -6.08 1.29 -16.62
C ALA A 67 -6.54 2.50 -15.80
N ALA A 68 -7.39 2.28 -14.80
CA ALA A 68 -7.86 3.35 -13.92
C ALA A 68 -6.73 3.99 -13.11
N LEU A 69 -5.84 3.19 -12.51
CA LEU A 69 -4.75 3.73 -11.70
C LEU A 69 -3.69 4.44 -12.56
N GLN A 70 -3.38 3.90 -13.74
CA GLN A 70 -2.47 4.52 -14.70
C GLN A 70 -3.02 5.85 -15.19
N SER A 71 -4.29 5.89 -15.63
CA SER A 71 -4.91 7.13 -16.11
C SER A 71 -4.91 8.24 -15.06
N ASN A 72 -5.24 7.92 -13.80
CA ASN A 72 -5.18 8.89 -12.70
C ASN A 72 -3.75 9.37 -12.41
N THR A 73 -2.77 8.46 -12.49
CA THR A 73 -1.36 8.80 -12.23
C THR A 73 -0.78 9.64 -13.36
N GLU A 74 -1.15 9.36 -14.61
CA GLU A 74 -0.79 10.20 -15.77
C GLU A 74 -1.37 11.59 -15.64
N GLN A 75 -2.64 11.73 -15.24
CA GLN A 75 -3.24 13.05 -14.96
C GLN A 75 -2.40 13.82 -13.94
N PHE A 76 -2.08 13.18 -12.81
CA PHE A 76 -1.30 13.80 -11.74
C PHE A 76 0.09 14.27 -12.16
N ILE A 77 0.81 13.47 -12.95
CA ILE A 77 2.15 13.79 -13.42
C ILE A 77 2.14 14.98 -14.39
N ASN A 78 1.07 15.12 -15.17
CA ASN A 78 0.89 16.21 -16.13
C ASN A 78 0.19 17.45 -15.53
N ASP A 79 0.15 17.58 -14.20
CA ASP A 79 -0.51 18.70 -13.51
C ASP A 79 -2.01 18.83 -13.81
N TYR A 80 -2.67 17.74 -14.22
CA TYR A 80 -4.12 17.69 -14.38
C TYR A 80 -4.82 17.23 -13.08
N PRO A 81 -6.12 17.56 -12.90
CA PRO A 81 -6.90 17.08 -11.77
C PRO A 81 -6.83 15.55 -11.67
N ALA A 82 -6.49 15.05 -10.48
CA ALA A 82 -6.37 13.64 -10.18
C ALA A 82 -6.91 13.37 -8.76
N ASN A 83 -7.27 12.13 -8.49
CA ASN A 83 -7.95 11.74 -7.27
C ASN A 83 -7.07 10.90 -6.34
N ASN A 84 -7.33 11.01 -5.04
CA ASN A 84 -6.89 10.02 -4.06
C ASN A 84 -7.55 8.66 -4.37
N VAL A 85 -6.79 7.57 -4.18
CA VAL A 85 -7.21 6.23 -4.59
C VAL A 85 -7.26 5.28 -3.40
N LEU A 86 -8.37 4.54 -3.27
CA LEU A 86 -8.48 3.41 -2.35
C LEU A 86 -8.62 2.10 -3.12
N LEU A 87 -7.65 1.20 -2.95
CA LEU A 87 -7.64 -0.15 -3.50
C LEU A 87 -8.08 -1.14 -2.40
N TRP A 88 -9.17 -1.85 -2.60
CA TRP A 88 -9.71 -2.75 -1.56
C TRP A 88 -10.00 -4.15 -2.08
N GLY A 89 -9.99 -5.14 -1.18
CA GLY A 89 -10.30 -6.52 -1.50
C GLY A 89 -9.39 -7.51 -0.77
N PRO A 90 -9.47 -8.82 -1.06
CA PRO A 90 -8.71 -9.85 -0.34
C PRO A 90 -7.19 -9.67 -0.40
N ARG A 91 -6.49 -10.33 0.52
CA ARG A 91 -5.01 -10.38 0.52
C ARG A 91 -4.50 -11.15 -0.70
N GLY A 92 -3.39 -10.66 -1.27
CA GLY A 92 -2.70 -11.36 -2.36
C GLY A 92 -3.35 -11.23 -3.75
N THR A 93 -4.31 -10.32 -3.92
CA THR A 93 -4.93 -9.99 -5.22
C THR A 93 -4.15 -8.96 -6.04
N GLY A 94 -3.05 -8.40 -5.50
CA GLY A 94 -2.16 -7.51 -6.24
C GLY A 94 -2.30 -6.02 -5.97
N LYS A 95 -3.12 -5.59 -4.99
CA LYS A 95 -3.33 -4.16 -4.63
C LYS A 95 -2.02 -3.36 -4.45
N SER A 96 -1.18 -3.77 -3.50
CA SER A 96 0.09 -3.10 -3.21
C SER A 96 1.10 -3.26 -4.35
N SER A 97 1.04 -4.39 -5.07
CA SER A 97 1.88 -4.64 -6.24
C SER A 97 1.51 -3.70 -7.39
N LEU A 98 0.23 -3.38 -7.56
CA LEU A 98 -0.25 -2.48 -8.60
C LEU A 98 0.27 -1.06 -8.39
N VAL A 99 0.18 -0.53 -7.16
CA VAL A 99 0.75 0.80 -6.85
C VAL A 99 2.25 0.83 -7.11
N LYS A 100 2.98 -0.22 -6.71
CA LYS A 100 4.43 -0.33 -6.94
C LYS A 100 4.77 -0.45 -8.43
N ALA A 101 3.97 -1.16 -9.22
CA ALA A 101 4.16 -1.30 -10.66
C ALA A 101 3.90 0.02 -11.40
N VAL A 102 2.81 0.72 -11.07
CA VAL A 102 2.53 2.07 -11.59
C VAL A 102 3.66 3.03 -11.22
N PHE A 103 4.10 3.04 -9.96
CA PHE A 103 5.25 3.86 -9.58
C PHE A 103 6.50 3.52 -10.41
N SER A 104 6.78 2.23 -10.62
CA SER A 104 7.95 1.80 -11.40
C SER A 104 7.90 2.26 -12.86
N GLU A 105 6.70 2.31 -13.45
CA GLU A 105 6.46 2.80 -14.81
C GLU A 105 6.76 4.30 -14.93
N TYR A 106 6.27 5.09 -13.98
CA TYR A 106 6.33 6.56 -14.06
C TYR A 106 7.45 7.22 -13.27
N ARG A 107 8.26 6.46 -12.49
CA ARG A 107 9.39 7.04 -11.71
C ARG A 107 10.40 7.82 -12.56
N GLY A 108 10.54 7.45 -13.84
CA GLY A 108 11.41 8.16 -14.80
C GLY A 108 10.90 9.55 -15.19
N GLN A 109 9.63 9.84 -14.92
CA GLN A 109 8.95 11.10 -15.23
C GLN A 109 8.86 12.03 -14.00
N GLY A 110 9.64 11.76 -12.95
CA GLY A 110 9.69 12.58 -11.74
C GLY A 110 8.70 12.17 -10.64
N LEU A 111 7.92 11.10 -10.85
CA LEU A 111 7.04 10.54 -9.82
C LEU A 111 7.86 9.95 -8.66
N ARG A 112 7.45 10.27 -7.43
CA ARG A 112 8.03 9.74 -6.21
C ARG A 112 6.98 9.01 -5.38
N LEU A 113 7.41 7.96 -4.68
CA LEU A 113 6.56 7.17 -3.80
C LEU A 113 7.08 7.24 -2.37
N VAL A 114 6.19 7.59 -1.43
CA VAL A 114 6.49 7.68 0.01
C VAL A 114 5.64 6.66 0.74
N GLU A 115 6.25 5.61 1.24
CA GLU A 115 5.58 4.59 2.05
C GLU A 115 5.35 5.11 3.47
N VAL A 116 4.08 5.11 3.90
CA VAL A 116 3.67 5.49 5.25
C VAL A 116 2.97 4.29 5.88
N THR A 117 3.51 3.82 7.00
CA THR A 117 2.90 2.75 7.78
C THR A 117 1.70 3.28 8.55
N ARG A 118 0.76 2.40 8.90
CA ARG A 118 -0.42 2.77 9.69
C ARG A 118 -0.06 3.58 10.94
N ASP A 119 0.94 3.13 11.70
CA ASP A 119 1.33 3.78 12.96
C ASP A 119 1.95 5.18 12.76
N ASN A 120 2.28 5.54 11.52
CA ASN A 120 2.88 6.83 11.14
C ASN A 120 1.86 7.78 10.51
N LEU A 121 0.60 7.38 10.37
CA LEU A 121 -0.47 8.23 9.81
C LEU A 121 -0.82 9.41 10.70
N THR A 122 -0.46 9.37 11.98
CA THR A 122 -0.59 10.53 12.88
C THR A 122 0.23 11.72 12.40
N ASP A 123 1.35 11.46 11.71
CA ASP A 123 2.28 12.46 11.22
C ASP A 123 1.91 12.92 9.79
N LEU A 124 0.76 12.50 9.26
CA LEU A 124 0.43 12.68 7.84
C LEU A 124 0.38 14.16 7.42
N HIS A 125 -0.07 15.06 8.30
CA HIS A 125 -0.01 16.51 8.06
C HIS A 125 1.44 17.00 7.94
N ASP A 126 2.33 16.60 8.86
CA ASP A 126 3.74 16.99 8.83
C ASP A 126 4.44 16.44 7.57
N ILE A 127 4.08 15.23 7.16
CA ILE A 127 4.59 14.62 5.92
C ILE A 127 4.15 15.46 4.71
N CYS A 128 2.88 15.86 4.63
CA CYS A 128 2.39 16.73 3.56
C CYS A 128 3.12 18.09 3.54
N ASP A 129 3.31 18.70 4.71
CA ASP A 129 4.00 19.98 4.87
C ASP A 129 5.49 19.92 4.52
N GLU A 130 6.14 18.77 4.74
CA GLU A 130 7.52 18.54 4.31
C GLU A 130 7.59 18.34 2.80
N LEU A 131 6.70 17.53 2.23
CA LEU A 131 6.69 17.19 0.80
C LEU A 131 6.27 18.37 -0.11
N SER A 132 5.41 19.26 0.38
CA SER A 132 4.94 20.45 -0.36
C SER A 132 6.07 21.44 -0.68
N ARG A 133 7.18 21.39 0.06
CA ARG A 133 8.37 22.24 -0.15
C ARG A 133 9.18 21.83 -1.36
N PHE A 134 8.88 20.69 -1.96
CA PHE A 134 9.60 20.14 -3.10
C PHE A 134 8.74 20.21 -4.38
N THR A 135 9.38 20.49 -5.51
CA THR A 135 8.71 20.58 -6.82
C THR A 135 8.33 19.23 -7.44
N GLY A 136 8.56 18.11 -6.76
CA GLY A 136 8.26 16.77 -7.28
C GLY A 136 6.80 16.38 -7.11
N LYS A 137 6.36 15.36 -7.86
CA LYS A 137 5.06 14.71 -7.70
C LYS A 137 5.18 13.53 -6.74
N PHE A 138 4.42 13.54 -5.65
CA PHE A 138 4.51 12.53 -4.60
C PHE A 138 3.21 11.75 -4.46
N ILE A 139 3.32 10.42 -4.48
CA ILE A 139 2.26 9.54 -3.99
C ILE A 139 2.64 9.12 -2.58
N ILE A 140 1.82 9.47 -1.60
CA ILE A 140 1.85 8.88 -0.27
C ILE A 140 1.10 7.55 -0.35
N PHE A 141 1.83 6.46 -0.10
CA PHE A 141 1.30 5.11 -0.16
C PHE A 141 1.12 4.51 1.22
N CYS A 142 -0.13 4.23 1.56
CA CYS A 142 -0.53 3.63 2.83
C CYS A 142 -0.96 2.17 2.61
N ASP A 143 -0.09 1.21 2.97
CA ASP A 143 -0.37 -0.21 2.75
C ASP A 143 -1.13 -0.85 3.92
N ASP A 144 -2.11 -1.69 3.58
CA ASP A 144 -2.95 -2.47 4.50
C ASP A 144 -3.62 -1.63 5.61
N LEU A 145 -4.35 -0.58 5.20
CA LEU A 145 -5.19 0.20 6.11
C LEU A 145 -6.35 -0.66 6.63
N SER A 146 -6.31 -0.94 7.92
CA SER A 146 -7.46 -1.39 8.70
C SER A 146 -7.42 -0.70 10.05
N PHE A 147 -8.45 0.09 10.34
CA PHE A 147 -8.54 0.83 11.60
C PHE A 147 -9.48 0.12 12.57
N ASP A 148 -9.25 0.38 13.85
CA ASP A 148 -10.25 0.19 14.89
C ASP A 148 -11.00 1.52 15.11
N VAL A 149 -12.20 1.46 15.70
CA VAL A 149 -13.09 2.64 15.86
C VAL A 149 -12.41 3.79 16.62
N ASN A 150 -11.47 3.48 17.51
CA ASN A 150 -10.76 4.47 18.33
C ASN A 150 -9.33 4.78 17.83
N ASP A 151 -8.97 4.37 16.61
CA ASP A 151 -7.62 4.61 16.09
C ASP A 151 -7.41 6.10 15.78
N PRO A 152 -6.44 6.79 16.41
CA PRO A 152 -6.18 8.20 16.11
C PRO A 152 -5.78 8.43 14.65
N SER A 153 -5.15 7.44 14.01
CA SER A 153 -4.75 7.48 12.61
C SER A 153 -5.93 7.65 11.66
N TYR A 154 -7.09 7.09 12.02
CA TYR A 154 -8.33 7.24 11.27
C TYR A 154 -8.79 8.70 11.25
N LYS A 155 -8.77 9.35 12.42
CA LYS A 155 -9.20 10.76 12.55
C LYS A 155 -8.29 11.67 11.73
N THR A 156 -6.97 11.48 11.80
CA THR A 156 -6.02 12.26 11.01
C THR A 156 -6.26 12.10 9.51
N LEU A 157 -6.41 10.86 9.03
CA LEU A 157 -6.67 10.61 7.60
C LEU A 157 -8.00 11.22 7.15
N LYS A 158 -9.05 11.14 7.99
CA LYS A 158 -10.36 11.75 7.71
C LYS A 158 -10.27 13.26 7.59
N VAL A 159 -9.68 13.93 8.59
CA VAL A 159 -9.53 15.39 8.62
C VAL A 159 -8.77 15.90 7.38
N LEU A 160 -7.71 15.20 6.98
CA LEU A 160 -6.92 15.55 5.80
C LEU A 160 -7.71 15.38 4.50
N LEU A 161 -8.44 14.26 4.34
CA LEU A 161 -9.26 14.02 3.15
C LEU A 161 -10.51 14.93 3.09
N ASP A 162 -11.01 15.39 4.23
CA ASP A 162 -12.12 16.35 4.33
C ASP A 162 -11.71 17.80 4.00
N GLY A 163 -10.41 18.12 3.98
CA GLY A 163 -9.89 19.47 3.72
C GLY A 163 -10.21 20.49 4.82
N SER A 164 -10.46 20.04 6.05
CA SER A 164 -11.03 20.91 7.10
C SER A 164 -10.03 21.84 7.79
N VAL A 165 -8.72 21.57 7.71
CA VAL A 165 -7.67 22.37 8.40
C VAL A 165 -6.53 22.75 7.45
N SER A 166 -6.07 21.81 6.62
CA SER A 166 -5.08 22.05 5.57
C SER A 166 -5.46 21.16 4.38
N ASP A 167 -5.57 21.74 3.19
CA ASP A 167 -5.78 20.98 1.97
C ASP A 167 -4.54 20.16 1.62
N ILE A 168 -4.76 19.01 0.97
CA ILE A 168 -3.66 18.23 0.40
C ILE A 168 -3.03 19.07 -0.72
N PRO A 169 -1.71 19.34 -0.67
CA PRO A 169 -1.02 20.08 -1.72
C PRO A 169 -1.17 19.43 -3.11
N ASP A 170 -1.26 20.24 -4.17
CA ASP A 170 -1.45 19.79 -5.57
C ASP A 170 -0.35 18.86 -6.10
N ASN A 171 0.79 18.80 -5.42
CA ASN A 171 1.90 17.91 -5.75
C ASN A 171 1.87 16.58 -4.97
N ILE A 172 0.77 16.29 -4.26
CA ILE A 172 0.60 15.10 -3.42
C ILE A 172 -0.71 14.37 -3.74
N LEU A 173 -0.65 13.05 -3.88
CA LEU A 173 -1.81 12.15 -3.86
C LEU A 173 -1.67 11.08 -2.79
N ILE A 174 -2.80 10.61 -2.26
CA ILE A 174 -2.87 9.52 -1.28
C ILE A 174 -3.41 8.27 -1.96
N TYR A 175 -2.59 7.22 -2.03
CA TYR A 175 -2.98 5.88 -2.47
C TYR A 175 -2.99 4.94 -1.26
N ALA A 176 -4.14 4.34 -0.97
CA ALA A 176 -4.31 3.42 0.14
C ALA A 176 -4.69 2.02 -0.32
N THR A 177 -4.24 0.98 0.37
CA THR A 177 -4.81 -0.37 0.22
C THR A 177 -5.56 -0.80 1.47
N SER A 178 -6.61 -1.60 1.32
CA SER A 178 -7.31 -2.23 2.44
C SER A 178 -7.73 -3.66 2.13
N ASN A 179 -7.83 -4.49 3.17
CA ASN A 179 -8.48 -5.80 3.07
C ASN A 179 -10.00 -5.75 3.27
N ARG A 180 -10.53 -4.61 3.70
CA ARG A 180 -11.95 -4.37 3.89
C ARG A 180 -12.44 -3.38 2.85
N ARG A 181 -13.72 -3.47 2.49
CA ARG A 181 -14.36 -2.48 1.62
C ARG A 181 -14.36 -1.13 2.32
N HIS A 182 -14.89 -1.08 3.53
CA HIS A 182 -14.83 0.10 4.40
C HIS A 182 -13.62 -0.01 5.35
N LEU A 183 -12.94 1.11 5.57
CA LEU A 183 -11.69 1.17 6.35
C LEU A 183 -11.87 0.83 7.85
N LEU A 184 -13.11 0.88 8.33
CA LEU A 184 -13.54 0.51 9.67
C LEU A 184 -14.34 -0.81 9.65
N PRO A 185 -14.30 -1.60 10.74
CA PRO A 185 -15.05 -2.85 10.82
C PRO A 185 -16.56 -2.60 10.82
N GLU A 186 -17.30 -3.41 10.06
CA GLU A 186 -18.76 -3.50 10.15
C GLU A 186 -19.12 -4.61 11.15
N TYR A 187 -19.75 -4.26 12.28
CA TYR A 187 -20.23 -5.28 13.21
C TYR A 187 -21.66 -5.69 12.84
N ARG A 188 -21.93 -7.00 12.82
CA ARG A 188 -23.27 -7.54 12.51
C ARG A 188 -24.37 -7.01 13.45
N SER A 189 -24.02 -6.65 14.69
CA SER A 189 -24.92 -6.02 15.65
C SER A 189 -25.37 -4.62 15.23
N GLU A 190 -24.52 -3.85 14.58
CA GLU A 190 -24.83 -2.49 14.11
C GLU A 190 -25.74 -2.52 12.86
N ASN A 191 -25.61 -3.55 12.00
CA ASN A 191 -26.53 -3.75 10.88
C ASN A 191 -27.95 -4.13 11.34
N LEU A 192 -28.09 -4.73 12.53
CA LEU A 192 -29.39 -5.06 13.14
C LEU A 192 -30.05 -3.85 13.80
N GLU A 193 -29.30 -2.77 14.07
CA GLU A 193 -29.82 -1.49 14.56
C GLU A 193 -30.31 -0.57 13.44
N ALA A 194 -30.22 -0.99 12.17
CA ALA A 194 -30.86 -0.28 11.07
C ALA A 194 -32.39 -0.26 11.29
N ARG A 195 -32.92 0.90 11.68
CA ARG A 195 -34.35 1.09 11.93
C ARG A 195 -35.01 1.55 10.64
N ASN A 196 -36.04 0.83 10.19
CA ASN A 196 -36.99 1.35 9.23
C ASN A 196 -37.88 2.37 9.95
N ILE A 197 -37.70 3.65 9.65
CA ILE A 197 -38.61 4.71 10.09
C ILE A 197 -39.19 5.28 8.80
N ASP A 198 -40.52 5.28 8.65
CA ASP A 198 -41.24 5.76 7.47
C ASP A 198 -40.82 5.17 6.11
N GLY A 199 -40.36 3.91 6.08
CA GLY A 199 -40.01 3.21 4.85
C GLY A 199 -38.61 3.52 4.31
N GLU A 200 -37.84 4.34 5.01
CA GLU A 200 -36.43 4.59 4.76
C GLU A 200 -35.56 3.84 5.79
N ILE A 201 -34.52 3.16 5.30
CA ILE A 201 -33.56 2.43 6.13
C ILE A 201 -32.59 3.46 6.70
N HIS A 202 -32.74 3.80 7.98
CA HIS A 202 -31.77 4.63 8.69
C HIS A 202 -30.66 3.75 9.26
N HIS A 203 -29.44 3.91 8.71
CA HIS A 203 -28.23 3.35 9.29
C HIS A 203 -27.84 4.16 10.54
N GLY A 204 -27.37 3.53 11.62
CA GLY A 204 -26.93 4.26 12.82
C GLY A 204 -25.73 5.17 12.53
N GLU A 205 -25.53 6.24 13.32
CA GLU A 205 -24.43 7.23 13.17
C GLU A 205 -23.05 6.58 12.96
N SER A 206 -22.80 5.45 13.64
CA SER A 206 -21.58 4.65 13.50
C SER A 206 -21.35 4.06 12.11
N VAL A 207 -22.39 3.81 11.31
CA VAL A 207 -22.29 3.27 9.94
C VAL A 207 -22.07 4.40 8.93
N GLU A 208 -22.75 5.55 9.11
CA GLU A 208 -22.54 6.74 8.30
C GLU A 208 -21.10 7.27 8.43
N GLU A 209 -20.53 7.26 9.64
CA GLU A 209 -19.12 7.61 9.82
C GLU A 209 -18.16 6.67 9.07
N LYS A 210 -18.47 5.35 9.01
CA LYS A 210 -17.62 4.34 8.34
C LYS A 210 -17.62 4.48 6.82
N LEU A 211 -18.78 4.83 6.26
CA LEU A 211 -18.93 5.15 4.85
C LEU A 211 -18.21 6.46 4.52
N SER A 212 -18.32 7.47 5.39
CA SER A 212 -17.82 8.82 5.13
C SER A 212 -16.35 8.89 4.73
N LEU A 213 -15.45 8.14 5.39
CA LEU A 213 -14.03 8.19 5.05
C LEU A 213 -13.72 7.52 3.71
N SER A 214 -14.33 6.36 3.45
CA SER A 214 -14.04 5.58 2.25
C SER A 214 -14.53 6.31 1.00
N GLU A 215 -15.62 7.07 1.12
CA GLU A 215 -16.20 7.89 0.04
C GLU A 215 -15.38 9.13 -0.31
N ARG A 216 -14.43 9.56 0.55
CA ARG A 216 -13.52 10.69 0.22
C ARG A 216 -12.44 10.32 -0.79
N PHE A 217 -12.24 9.04 -1.06
CA PHE A 217 -11.37 8.61 -2.15
C PHE A 217 -12.13 8.72 -3.47
N GLY A 218 -11.74 9.66 -4.32
CA GLY A 218 -12.39 9.89 -5.61
C GLY A 218 -12.30 8.70 -6.58
N ILE A 219 -11.36 7.78 -6.38
CA ILE A 219 -11.29 6.52 -7.11
C ILE A 219 -11.28 5.33 -6.15
N TRP A 220 -12.19 4.39 -6.40
CA TRP A 220 -12.34 3.16 -5.62
C TRP A 220 -12.16 1.93 -6.50
N LEU A 221 -11.09 1.16 -6.24
CA LEU A 221 -10.74 -0.02 -7.03
C LEU A 221 -10.98 -1.30 -6.25
N SER A 222 -11.98 -2.07 -6.68
CA SER A 222 -12.32 -3.37 -6.09
C SER A 222 -11.46 -4.49 -6.66
N PHE A 223 -10.93 -5.33 -5.78
CA PHE A 223 -10.20 -6.55 -6.12
C PHE A 223 -10.98 -7.76 -5.62
N HIS A 224 -11.23 -8.71 -6.51
CA HIS A 224 -11.96 -9.93 -6.18
C HIS A 224 -11.01 -11.13 -6.02
N PRO A 225 -11.39 -12.17 -5.26
CA PRO A 225 -10.65 -13.42 -5.24
C PRO A 225 -10.50 -13.98 -6.66
N PHE A 226 -9.34 -14.58 -6.96
CA PHE A 226 -9.14 -15.22 -8.25
C PHE A 226 -9.92 -16.53 -8.31
N ASN A 227 -10.56 -16.77 -9.46
CA ASN A 227 -11.07 -18.10 -9.76
C ASN A 227 -9.91 -19.06 -10.08
N GLN A 228 -10.22 -20.35 -10.23
CA GLN A 228 -9.21 -21.37 -10.49
C GLN A 228 -8.40 -21.10 -11.76
N GLU A 229 -9.06 -20.69 -12.84
CA GLU A 229 -8.41 -20.48 -14.13
C GLU A 229 -7.48 -19.26 -14.09
N GLN A 230 -7.93 -18.17 -13.47
CA GLN A 230 -7.09 -16.99 -13.21
C GLN A 230 -5.87 -17.32 -12.34
N TYR A 231 -6.06 -18.13 -11.29
CA TYR A 231 -4.95 -18.57 -10.45
C TYR A 231 -3.91 -19.35 -11.25
N LEU A 232 -4.36 -20.28 -12.11
CA LEU A 232 -3.47 -21.06 -12.97
C LEU A 232 -2.77 -20.15 -13.98
N GLN A 233 -3.49 -19.25 -14.65
CA GLN A 233 -2.89 -18.28 -15.57
C GLN A 233 -1.73 -17.51 -14.89
N ILE A 234 -1.93 -17.07 -13.65
CA ILE A 234 -0.88 -16.37 -12.88
C ILE A 234 0.27 -17.32 -12.51
N ALA A 235 -0.02 -18.57 -12.13
CA ALA A 235 1.01 -19.56 -11.78
C ALA A 235 1.92 -19.86 -12.99
N PHE A 236 1.33 -20.12 -14.15
CA PHE A 236 2.04 -20.36 -15.40
C PHE A 236 2.85 -19.14 -15.84
N HIS A 237 2.30 -17.92 -15.71
CA HIS A 237 3.05 -16.69 -15.97
C HIS A 237 4.32 -16.57 -15.13
N TRP A 238 4.25 -16.89 -13.83
CA TRP A 238 5.44 -16.84 -12.98
C TRP A 238 6.45 -17.95 -13.26
N LEU A 239 6.01 -19.12 -13.75
CA LEU A 239 6.90 -20.18 -14.21
C LEU A 239 7.66 -19.78 -15.48
N ASP A 240 6.94 -19.19 -16.44
CA ASP A 240 7.52 -18.64 -17.66
C ASP A 240 8.54 -17.54 -17.34
N ARG A 241 8.18 -16.60 -16.45
CA ARG A 241 9.11 -15.56 -15.96
C ARG A 241 10.31 -16.10 -15.20
N ALA A 242 10.22 -17.31 -14.65
CA ALA A 242 11.32 -17.99 -13.99
C ALA A 242 12.18 -18.83 -14.97
N GLY A 243 11.83 -18.88 -16.26
CA GLY A 243 12.54 -19.65 -17.27
C GLY A 243 12.36 -21.16 -17.14
N VAL A 244 11.30 -21.61 -16.48
CA VAL A 244 11.04 -23.04 -16.29
C VAL A 244 10.50 -23.63 -17.59
N THR A 245 11.18 -24.65 -18.11
CA THR A 245 10.65 -25.44 -19.24
C THR A 245 9.59 -26.40 -18.71
N ILE A 246 8.35 -26.26 -19.19
CA ILE A 246 7.23 -27.10 -18.78
C ILE A 246 7.16 -28.31 -19.72
N GLY A 247 7.53 -29.49 -19.20
CA GLY A 247 7.42 -30.75 -19.93
C GLY A 247 5.98 -31.28 -20.00
N ASP A 248 5.33 -31.42 -18.84
CA ASP A 248 3.94 -31.85 -18.72
C ASP A 248 3.09 -30.75 -18.06
N SER A 249 2.27 -30.09 -18.87
CA SER A 249 1.40 -29.00 -18.41
C SER A 249 0.30 -29.46 -17.45
N ASP A 250 -0.18 -30.70 -17.58
CA ASP A 250 -1.24 -31.22 -16.70
C ASP A 250 -0.68 -31.54 -15.32
N GLN A 251 0.55 -32.06 -15.25
CA GLN A 251 1.27 -32.27 -13.99
C GLN A 251 1.47 -30.95 -13.24
N VAL A 252 1.95 -29.90 -13.94
CA VAL A 252 2.14 -28.56 -13.35
C VAL A 252 0.81 -27.99 -12.88
N ARG A 253 -0.25 -28.12 -13.68
CA ARG A 253 -1.60 -27.66 -13.32
C ARG A 253 -2.08 -28.33 -12.04
N GLN A 254 -1.98 -29.66 -11.94
CA GLN A 254 -2.37 -30.39 -10.74
C GLN A 254 -1.56 -29.98 -9.51
N ALA A 255 -0.23 -29.84 -9.65
CA ALA A 255 0.64 -29.41 -8.57
C ALA A 255 0.31 -27.98 -8.09
N ALA A 256 0.03 -27.06 -9.01
CA ALA A 256 -0.39 -25.70 -8.68
C ALA A 256 -1.71 -25.68 -7.89
N LEU A 257 -2.69 -26.49 -8.32
CA LEU A 257 -3.97 -26.59 -7.62
C LEU A 257 -3.80 -27.21 -6.22
N GLN A 258 -2.99 -28.26 -6.11
CA GLN A 258 -2.67 -28.89 -4.83
C GLN A 258 -2.01 -27.88 -3.87
N TRP A 259 -1.05 -27.10 -4.36
CA TRP A 259 -0.44 -26.01 -3.60
C TRP A 259 -1.46 -24.99 -3.10
N ALA A 260 -2.39 -24.57 -3.96
CA ALA A 260 -3.44 -23.62 -3.59
C ALA A 260 -4.38 -24.18 -2.51
N LEU A 261 -4.71 -25.48 -2.58
CA LEU A 261 -5.49 -26.20 -1.58
C LEU A 261 -4.77 -26.25 -0.23
N GLU A 262 -3.48 -26.62 -0.22
CA GLU A 262 -2.66 -26.70 1.00
C GLU A 262 -2.51 -25.33 1.68
N LYS A 263 -2.41 -24.25 0.90
CA LYS A 263 -2.38 -22.87 1.41
C LYS A 263 -3.77 -22.33 1.77
N GLY A 264 -4.85 -23.03 1.40
CA GLY A 264 -6.23 -22.57 1.57
C GLY A 264 -6.56 -21.29 0.80
N THR A 265 -5.77 -20.92 -0.22
CA THR A 265 -5.97 -19.66 -0.95
C THR A 265 -5.50 -19.71 -2.40
N ARG A 266 -6.33 -19.15 -3.28
CA ARG A 266 -6.01 -18.85 -4.68
C ARG A 266 -5.71 -17.36 -4.82
N SER A 267 -4.46 -17.00 -4.58
CA SER A 267 -3.97 -15.63 -4.67
C SER A 267 -2.76 -15.54 -5.59
N GLY A 268 -2.51 -14.36 -6.17
CA GLY A 268 -1.31 -14.13 -6.99
C GLY A 268 -0.02 -14.31 -6.19
N ARG A 269 -0.06 -14.00 -4.88
CA ARG A 269 1.04 -14.32 -3.95
C ARG A 269 1.29 -15.82 -3.87
N SER A 270 0.23 -16.63 -3.70
CA SER A 270 0.32 -18.09 -3.63
C SER A 270 0.86 -18.67 -4.94
N ALA A 271 0.38 -18.18 -6.09
CA ALA A 271 0.87 -18.57 -7.42
C ALA A 271 2.36 -18.27 -7.61
N ALA A 272 2.82 -17.08 -7.23
CA ALA A 272 4.24 -16.72 -7.31
C ALA A 272 5.13 -17.52 -6.35
N GLN A 273 4.59 -17.99 -5.22
CA GLN A 273 5.29 -18.88 -4.30
C GLN A 273 5.39 -20.30 -4.87
N PHE A 274 4.31 -20.82 -5.44
CA PHE A 274 4.30 -22.09 -6.16
C PHE A 274 5.34 -22.10 -7.28
N ALA A 275 5.32 -21.09 -8.17
CA ALA A 275 6.25 -21.02 -9.29
C ALA A 275 7.72 -20.99 -8.84
N ARG A 276 8.03 -20.29 -7.73
CA ARG A 276 9.38 -20.28 -7.15
C ARG A 276 9.79 -21.65 -6.61
N ASP A 277 8.90 -22.33 -5.89
CA ASP A 277 9.15 -23.67 -5.35
C ASP A 277 9.38 -24.69 -6.47
N TRP A 278 8.51 -24.65 -7.49
CA TRP A 278 8.61 -25.50 -8.67
C TRP A 278 9.92 -25.27 -9.43
N ALA A 279 10.26 -24.01 -9.73
CA ALA A 279 11.50 -23.67 -10.40
C ALA A 279 12.73 -24.15 -9.61
N GLY A 280 12.73 -23.98 -8.28
CA GLY A 280 13.81 -24.47 -7.42
C GLY A 280 13.98 -25.99 -7.47
N LYS A 281 12.87 -26.73 -7.46
CA LYS A 281 12.89 -28.21 -7.57
C LYS A 281 13.38 -28.69 -8.93
N ALA A 282 12.96 -28.04 -10.02
CA ALA A 282 13.41 -28.37 -11.37
C ALA A 282 14.93 -28.19 -11.52
N LEU A 283 15.46 -27.07 -11.06
CA LEU A 283 16.91 -26.80 -11.10
C LEU A 283 17.74 -27.79 -10.26
N LEU A 284 17.19 -28.30 -9.16
CA LEU A 284 17.86 -29.33 -8.35
C LEU A 284 17.84 -30.72 -9.01
N SER A 285 16.81 -31.03 -9.82
CA SER A 285 16.75 -32.30 -10.54
C SER A 285 17.64 -32.35 -11.79
N GLU A 286 18.09 -31.19 -12.27
CA GLU A 286 19.01 -31.05 -13.40
C GLU A 286 20.50 -31.07 -12.98
N GLN A 287 20.79 -31.07 -11.68
CA GLN A 287 22.14 -31.21 -11.11
C GLN A 287 22.49 -32.67 -10.80
#